data_AF-A0AAN6RMA1-F1
#
_entry.id   AF-A0AAN6RMA1-F1
#
_cell.length_a   1.000
_cell.length_b   1.000
_cell.length_c   1.000
_cell.angle_alpha   90.00
_cell.angle_beta   90.00
_cell.angle_gamma   90.00
#
_symmetry.space_group_name_H-M   'P 1'
#
loop_
_entity.id
_entity.type
_entity.pdbx_description
1 polymer ?
#
loop_
_entity_poly.entity_id
_entity_poly.type
_entity_poly.pdbx_seq_one_letter_code
_entity_poly.pdbx_strand_id
1 'polypeptide(L)'
;MKTSVAGSLMLASFALGQISKRYCDASTSICYTGWTGGNGVTIGVALPDTTESGFDTVLQITSPIANGWVGFSWGGTMPYVPLTLGWVNKAANTVIYSSRMAFGLSLPQAYSSAEYTYMKGTGYNDTHWTLNCDITNTRTDTNWCSKFLCWGFYPPFSGADRKWLESAGRLLIVQNGLGITAHTIGNDGCLTSAKTVIAQRNLNHGIVLSADGKTLYASSATQVYAWDYDAATSSVGNSSRIVVSGMDSKGHVTRTLAFPPKHPHLLIVSHGSNDNFDYEAGNIKVGRSCIKAFDVKKLPMNGYDYPTGGYHLGYGLRNGVGLAFDGDGGLWEVENASDEIHRTVDGTSIDIHVDNPADELNYIGDPSKENTQWYGYPTCYTVWKPDLITDHNFTIGDQFVLTPNATFADAACKTKSVAAKLALQAHSAPLDAVFDKNFTSLYVTFHGSWNRNPSTGFKVVQVPFKKDASGFSPKSAIAQSNSTGYTDILWNPEVEHCSTTQCFRPVSIAKDRFERMYITSDSGMEGELLLLGRA
;
A
#
# COMPACT_ATOMS: atom_id res chain seq x y z
N MET A 1 -6.64 -46.60 45.47
CA MET A 1 -6.59 -45.14 45.23
C MET A 1 -5.16 -44.75 44.89
N LYS A 2 -4.95 -44.03 43.77
CA LYS A 2 -3.74 -43.24 43.49
C LYS A 2 -4.20 -42.02 42.68
N THR A 3 -4.00 -40.83 43.21
CA THR A 3 -4.42 -39.56 42.60
C THR A 3 -3.20 -38.80 42.09
N SER A 4 -3.08 -38.66 40.78
CA SER A 4 -2.08 -37.80 40.16
C SER A 4 -2.66 -36.39 39.99
N VAL A 5 -1.96 -35.37 40.50
CA VAL A 5 -2.28 -33.96 40.22
C VAL A 5 -1.25 -33.45 39.22
N ALA A 6 -1.71 -33.10 38.02
CA ALA A 6 -0.88 -32.46 37.00
C ALA A 6 -0.99 -30.93 37.16
N GLY A 7 0.12 -30.26 37.50
CA GLY A 7 0.18 -28.80 37.55
C GLY A 7 0.47 -28.21 36.17
N SER A 8 -0.48 -27.48 35.60
CA SER A 8 -0.29 -26.75 34.34
C SER A 8 0.54 -25.48 34.58
N LEU A 9 1.76 -25.41 34.02
CA LEU A 9 2.47 -24.13 33.92
C LEU A 9 1.78 -23.27 32.85
N MET A 10 1.26 -22.11 33.25
CA MET A 10 0.98 -21.02 32.32
C MET A 10 2.29 -20.32 31.97
N LEU A 11 2.72 -20.37 30.71
CA LEU A 11 3.67 -19.38 30.21
C LEU A 11 2.90 -18.08 29.89
N ALA A 12 3.02 -17.09 30.77
CA ALA A 12 2.51 -15.75 30.51
C ALA A 12 3.48 -15.00 29.58
N SER A 13 3.21 -15.04 28.27
CA SER A 13 3.96 -14.30 27.26
C SER A 13 3.63 -12.80 27.33
N PHE A 14 4.36 -12.05 28.16
CA PHE A 14 4.24 -10.59 28.24
C PHE A 14 4.81 -9.91 26.99
N ALA A 15 3.95 -9.53 26.05
CA ALA A 15 4.29 -8.65 24.94
C ALA A 15 4.21 -7.18 25.42
N LEU A 16 5.35 -6.49 25.44
CA LEU A 16 5.42 -5.06 25.80
C LEU A 16 5.03 -4.19 24.60
N GLY A 17 3.77 -3.77 24.55
CA GLY A 17 3.33 -2.71 23.66
C GLY A 17 4.02 -1.38 24.02
N GLN A 18 4.63 -0.73 23.04
CA GLN A 18 5.38 0.51 23.28
C GLN A 18 4.42 1.70 23.40
N ILE A 19 4.45 2.38 24.54
CA ILE A 19 3.60 3.54 24.84
C ILE A 19 4.50 4.76 25.02
N SER A 20 4.32 5.78 24.18
CA SER A 20 4.92 7.08 24.43
C SER A 20 4.13 7.84 25.50
N LYS A 21 4.81 8.56 26.37
CA LYS A 21 4.22 9.26 27.52
C LYS A 21 4.83 10.64 27.68
N ARG A 22 3.98 11.67 27.79
CA ARG A 22 4.45 13.02 28.15
C ARG A 22 4.91 13.07 29.61
N TYR A 23 6.08 13.63 29.85
CA TYR A 23 6.61 13.92 31.19
C TYR A 23 7.32 15.27 31.17
N CYS A 24 7.57 15.86 32.34
CA CYS A 24 8.35 17.10 32.46
C CYS A 24 9.55 16.84 33.37
N ASP A 25 10.74 17.20 32.90
CA ASP A 25 11.96 17.02 33.66
C ASP A 25 12.22 18.23 34.57
N ALA A 26 12.58 17.97 35.83
CA ALA A 26 12.85 19.01 36.82
C ALA A 26 14.23 19.68 36.65
N SER A 27 15.16 19.07 35.91
CA SER A 27 16.50 19.64 35.71
C SER A 27 16.52 20.68 34.58
N THR A 28 15.85 20.41 33.46
CA THR A 28 15.67 21.33 32.31
C THR A 28 14.44 22.21 32.41
N SER A 29 13.41 21.80 33.18
CA SER A 29 12.06 22.39 33.19
C SER A 29 11.28 22.23 31.87
N ILE A 30 11.71 21.31 31.00
CA ILE A 30 11.09 21.04 29.69
C ILE A 30 10.16 19.82 29.78
N CYS A 31 9.05 19.86 29.04
CA CYS A 31 8.11 18.76 28.93
C CYS A 31 8.29 17.98 27.62
N TYR A 32 8.80 16.76 27.73
CA TYR A 32 9.14 15.85 26.62
C TYR A 32 7.98 14.90 26.31
N THR A 33 7.90 14.48 25.05
CA THR A 33 7.25 13.22 24.65
C THR A 33 8.28 12.10 24.82
N GLY A 34 8.09 11.24 25.82
CA GLY A 34 9.00 10.16 26.19
C GLY A 34 8.64 8.80 25.62
N TRP A 35 9.64 7.96 25.43
CA TRP A 35 9.53 6.53 25.16
C TRP A 35 10.60 5.79 25.99
N THR A 36 10.26 4.63 26.57
CA THR A 36 11.21 3.79 27.32
C THR A 36 11.25 2.39 26.73
N GLY A 37 12.43 1.96 26.29
CA GLY A 37 12.68 0.63 25.74
C GLY A 37 12.92 -0.44 26.80
N GLY A 38 12.75 -1.71 26.41
CA GLY A 38 12.98 -2.87 27.29
C GLY A 38 14.43 -3.06 27.78
N ASN A 39 15.38 -2.29 27.23
CA ASN A 39 16.78 -2.18 27.68
C ASN A 39 17.01 -1.03 28.68
N GLY A 40 15.94 -0.45 29.22
CA GLY A 40 15.99 0.66 30.19
C GLY A 40 16.32 2.03 29.59
N VAL A 41 16.58 2.12 28.29
CA VAL A 41 16.84 3.40 27.60
C VAL A 41 15.53 4.18 27.53
N THR A 42 15.55 5.43 27.99
CA THR A 42 14.48 6.40 27.78
C THR A 42 14.94 7.48 26.82
N ILE A 43 14.15 7.72 25.78
CA ILE A 43 14.32 8.81 24.82
C ILE A 43 13.18 9.80 25.05
N GLY A 44 13.50 11.08 25.24
CA GLY A 44 12.53 12.16 25.28
C GLY A 44 12.81 13.17 24.17
N VAL A 45 11.79 13.55 23.40
CA VAL A 45 11.88 14.65 22.43
C VAL A 45 10.92 15.76 22.83
N ALA A 46 11.37 17.00 22.79
CA ALA A 46 10.53 18.19 22.94
C ALA A 46 10.71 19.09 21.71
N LEU A 47 9.60 19.47 21.09
CA LEU A 47 9.52 20.39 19.97
C LEU A 47 8.87 21.70 20.45
N PRO A 48 9.31 22.88 19.96
CA PRO A 48 8.64 24.14 20.23
C PRO A 48 7.28 24.23 19.54
N ASP A 49 6.36 25.00 20.14
CA ASP A 49 5.01 25.22 19.63
C ASP A 49 5.02 26.33 18.56
N THR A 50 5.54 26.00 17.37
CA THR A 50 5.70 26.92 16.23
C THR A 50 5.38 26.23 14.90
N THR A 51 4.98 27.04 13.91
CA THR A 51 4.77 26.63 12.52
C THR A 51 5.84 27.17 11.56
N GLU A 52 6.80 27.94 12.06
CA GLU A 52 7.90 28.47 11.24
C GLU A 52 9.03 27.46 11.09
N SER A 53 9.62 27.37 9.90
CA SER A 53 10.69 26.40 9.60
C SER A 53 12.05 26.82 10.16
N GLY A 54 12.82 25.87 10.67
CA GLY A 54 14.16 26.12 11.24
C GLY A 54 14.11 26.44 12.73
N PHE A 55 13.35 25.65 13.48
CA PHE A 55 13.28 25.71 14.94
C PHE A 55 14.28 24.75 15.61
N ASP A 56 14.70 25.09 16.82
CA ASP A 56 15.60 24.26 17.62
C ASP A 56 14.82 23.11 18.31
N THR A 57 15.45 21.94 18.41
CA THR A 57 14.82 20.71 18.88
C THR A 57 15.57 20.11 20.06
N VAL A 58 14.84 19.80 21.13
CA VAL A 58 15.41 19.32 22.39
C VAL A 58 15.30 17.80 22.51
N LEU A 59 16.43 17.15 22.80
CA LEU A 59 16.56 15.71 23.02
C LEU A 59 17.03 15.40 24.45
N GLN A 60 16.42 14.38 25.05
CA GLN A 60 16.91 13.69 26.24
C GLN A 60 17.17 12.21 25.89
N ILE A 61 18.36 11.71 26.22
CA ILE A 61 18.68 10.27 26.23
C ILE A 61 19.10 9.91 27.65
N THR A 62 18.30 9.12 28.37
CA THR A 62 18.66 8.52 29.66
C THR A 62 18.85 7.03 29.47
N SER A 63 19.96 6.46 29.97
CA SER A 63 20.27 5.03 29.80
C SER A 63 20.98 4.45 31.02
N PRO A 64 20.75 3.18 31.38
CA PRO A 64 21.67 2.40 32.20
C PRO A 64 23.11 2.47 31.67
N ILE A 65 24.09 2.49 32.58
CA ILE A 65 25.52 2.47 32.22
C ILE A 65 25.92 1.20 31.47
N ALA A 66 25.25 0.07 31.73
CA ALA A 66 25.50 -1.21 31.09
C ALA A 66 25.40 -1.17 29.55
N ASN A 67 24.62 -0.25 28.98
CA ASN A 67 24.43 -0.12 27.54
C ASN A 67 25.64 0.52 26.83
N GLY A 68 26.55 1.19 27.55
CA GLY A 68 27.74 1.83 27.01
C GLY A 68 27.46 3.13 26.24
N TRP A 69 26.82 3.02 25.07
CA TRP A 69 26.39 4.13 24.22
C TRP A 69 24.95 3.89 23.72
N VAL A 70 24.26 4.96 23.35
CA VAL A 70 22.93 4.91 22.72
C VAL A 70 22.91 5.86 21.53
N GLY A 71 22.36 5.40 20.41
CA GLY A 71 22.07 6.22 19.24
C GLY A 71 20.58 6.53 19.13
N PHE A 72 20.26 7.75 18.70
CA PHE A 72 18.94 8.19 18.28
C PHE A 72 18.99 8.67 16.82
N SER A 73 17.94 8.39 16.05
CA SER A 73 17.83 8.75 14.64
C SER A 73 16.66 9.70 14.44
N TRP A 74 16.88 10.83 13.77
CA TRP A 74 15.86 11.86 13.51
C TRP A 74 14.88 11.50 12.37
N GLY A 75 14.74 10.21 12.06
CA GLY A 75 14.04 9.68 10.89
C GLY A 75 14.28 8.17 10.74
N GLY A 76 13.42 7.48 9.98
CA GLY A 76 13.36 6.01 9.96
C GLY A 76 14.50 5.31 9.20
N THR A 77 14.90 5.84 8.05
CA THR A 77 15.67 5.13 7.02
C THR A 77 17.17 4.93 7.28
N MET A 78 17.68 5.26 8.48
CA MET A 78 19.10 5.27 8.89
C MET A 78 20.08 6.07 7.99
N PRO A 79 20.53 5.63 6.80
CA PRO A 79 21.07 6.52 5.77
C PRO A 79 20.34 7.86 5.58
N TYR A 80 21.15 8.90 5.31
CA TYR A 80 20.78 10.30 5.05
C TYR A 80 20.05 11.04 6.17
N VAL A 81 19.85 10.38 7.32
CA VAL A 81 19.27 10.97 8.53
C VAL A 81 20.38 11.36 9.52
N PRO A 82 20.30 12.51 10.22
CA PRO A 82 21.19 12.82 11.33
C PRO A 82 21.01 11.82 12.48
N LEU A 83 22.13 11.30 12.99
CA LEU A 83 22.20 10.38 14.11
C LEU A 83 22.86 11.08 15.30
N THR A 84 22.15 11.15 16.43
CA THR A 84 22.70 11.62 17.70
C THR A 84 23.14 10.42 18.53
N LEU A 85 24.44 10.25 18.76
CA LEU A 85 24.94 9.23 19.70
C LEU A 85 25.32 9.90 21.03
N GLY A 86 24.99 9.27 22.16
CA GLY A 86 25.39 9.70 23.50
C GLY A 86 26.10 8.58 24.28
N TRP A 87 27.10 8.93 25.09
CA TRP A 87 27.77 7.98 26.00
C TRP A 87 28.55 8.68 27.13
N VAL A 88 28.94 7.91 28.16
CA VAL A 88 29.76 8.40 29.28
C VAL A 88 31.23 8.54 28.87
N ASN A 89 31.79 9.74 28.99
CA ASN A 89 33.22 9.99 28.90
C ASN A 89 33.82 10.25 30.30
N LYS A 90 34.47 9.21 30.86
CA LYS A 90 35.12 9.26 32.17
C LYS A 90 36.28 10.26 32.25
N ALA A 91 36.96 10.57 31.14
CA ALA A 91 38.06 11.55 31.12
C ALA A 91 37.54 13.00 31.14
N ALA A 92 36.34 13.24 30.59
CA ALA A 92 35.62 14.51 30.71
C ALA A 92 34.71 14.58 31.96
N ASN A 93 34.62 13.50 32.74
CA ASN A 93 33.72 13.31 33.88
C ASN A 93 32.25 13.71 33.60
N THR A 94 31.77 13.44 32.37
CA THR A 94 30.41 13.79 31.93
C THR A 94 29.91 12.85 30.82
N VAL A 95 28.68 13.04 30.38
CA VAL A 95 28.13 12.43 29.16
C VAL A 95 28.43 13.35 27.98
N ILE A 96 28.84 12.76 26.86
CA ILE A 96 29.11 13.50 25.62
C ILE A 96 28.25 12.98 24.47
N TYR A 97 28.03 13.83 23.45
CA TYR A 97 27.36 13.45 22.21
C TYR A 97 28.34 13.29 21.04
N SER A 98 27.88 12.67 19.94
CA SER A 98 28.48 12.82 18.62
C SER A 98 27.39 12.84 17.54
N SER A 99 27.44 13.89 16.71
CA SER A 99 26.62 14.02 15.51
C SER A 99 27.20 13.16 14.38
N ARG A 100 26.37 12.30 13.78
CA ARG A 100 26.76 11.41 12.67
C ARG A 100 25.72 11.39 11.56
N MET A 101 26.13 10.91 10.39
CA MET A 101 25.23 10.55 9.28
C MET A 101 25.86 9.40 8.49
N ALA A 102 25.04 8.45 8.04
CA ALA A 102 25.44 7.43 7.07
C ALA A 102 24.98 7.85 5.67
N PHE A 103 25.81 7.64 4.64
CA PHE A 103 25.47 7.96 3.24
C PHE A 103 25.23 6.68 2.41
N GLY A 104 24.67 5.65 3.08
CA GLY A 104 24.57 4.28 2.59
C GLY A 104 25.07 3.26 3.62
N LEU A 105 25.21 2.00 3.25
CA LEU A 105 25.64 0.88 4.12
C LEU A 105 27.12 0.97 4.50
N SER A 106 27.46 1.93 5.37
CA SER A 106 28.82 2.25 5.81
C SER A 106 28.82 2.78 7.25
N LEU A 107 29.99 2.83 7.89
CA LEU A 107 30.12 3.41 9.23
C LEU A 107 29.73 4.91 9.20
N PRO A 108 28.82 5.39 10.07
CA PRO A 108 28.40 6.77 10.09
C PRO A 108 29.55 7.76 10.27
N GLN A 109 29.67 8.71 9.34
CA GLN A 109 30.69 9.75 9.34
C GLN A 109 30.27 10.92 10.24
N ALA A 110 31.22 11.77 10.63
CA ALA A 110 30.91 12.98 11.41
C ALA A 110 30.01 13.93 10.61
N TYR A 111 28.91 14.39 11.21
CA TYR A 111 27.95 15.29 10.56
C TYR A 111 27.99 16.67 11.21
N SER A 112 28.61 17.64 10.54
CA SER A 112 28.92 18.97 11.09
C SER A 112 27.80 20.01 10.91
N SER A 113 26.73 19.70 10.18
CA SER A 113 25.68 20.68 9.85
C SER A 113 24.53 20.78 10.86
N ALA A 114 24.53 19.91 11.88
CA ALA A 114 23.67 20.02 13.06
C ALA A 114 24.55 20.41 14.25
N GLU A 115 24.21 21.52 14.90
CA GLU A 115 24.89 21.99 16.11
C GLU A 115 24.15 21.49 17.36
N TYR A 116 24.89 21.34 18.45
CA TYR A 116 24.41 20.69 19.67
C TYR A 116 24.89 21.47 20.90
N THR A 117 23.97 21.91 21.74
CA THR A 117 24.27 22.61 22.99
C THR A 117 23.92 21.72 24.17
N TYR A 118 24.87 21.47 25.07
CA TYR A 118 24.62 20.72 26.31
C TYR A 118 23.69 21.51 27.23
N MET A 119 22.58 20.88 27.62
CA MET A 119 21.67 21.41 28.62
C MET A 119 21.94 20.86 30.02
N LYS A 120 21.44 21.58 31.01
CA LYS A 120 21.40 21.18 32.42
C LYS A 120 20.79 19.78 32.58
N GLY A 121 21.31 19.00 33.52
CA GLY A 121 20.92 17.59 33.72
C GLY A 121 21.73 16.57 32.91
N THR A 122 22.55 17.01 31.95
CA THR A 122 23.58 16.15 31.34
C THR A 122 24.58 15.69 32.41
N GLY A 123 24.84 14.39 32.49
CA GLY A 123 25.74 13.79 33.49
C GLY A 123 25.42 12.32 33.77
N TYR A 124 26.11 11.72 34.75
CA TYR A 124 25.88 10.33 35.15
C TYR A 124 26.03 10.11 36.67
N ASN A 125 25.43 9.02 37.16
CA ASN A 125 25.63 8.46 38.51
C ASN A 125 26.08 7.00 38.37
N ASP A 126 26.12 6.20 39.45
CA ASP A 126 26.63 4.81 39.39
C ASP A 126 25.73 3.82 38.62
N THR A 127 24.50 4.21 38.26
CA THR A 127 23.51 3.32 37.61
C THR A 127 23.14 3.78 36.20
N HIS A 128 22.97 5.09 36.00
CA HIS A 128 22.43 5.69 34.77
C HIS A 128 23.23 6.92 34.35
N TRP A 129 23.19 7.19 33.05
CA TRP A 129 23.67 8.40 32.43
C TRP A 129 22.54 9.10 31.68
N THR A 130 22.60 10.43 31.59
CA THR A 130 21.66 11.26 30.83
C THR A 130 22.42 12.26 29.96
N LEU A 131 22.05 12.32 28.68
CA LEU A 131 22.39 13.40 27.75
C LEU A 131 21.14 14.28 27.60
N ASN A 132 21.25 15.56 27.90
CA ASN A 132 20.27 16.57 27.55
C ASN A 132 20.93 17.53 26.55
N CYS A 133 20.45 17.57 25.31
CA CYS A 133 20.94 18.50 24.30
C CYS A 133 19.81 19.27 23.62
N ASP A 134 20.11 20.53 23.32
CA ASP A 134 19.38 21.36 22.37
C ASP A 134 20.10 21.28 21.01
N ILE A 135 19.35 21.25 19.91
CA ILE A 135 19.86 20.88 18.58
C ILE A 135 19.29 21.84 17.53
N THR A 136 20.17 22.59 16.88
CA THR A 136 19.78 23.58 15.86
C THR A 136 19.84 22.98 14.46
N ASN A 137 19.12 23.58 13.51
CA ASN A 137 19.19 23.27 12.07
C ASN A 137 18.82 21.82 11.68
N THR A 138 17.88 21.18 12.39
CA THR A 138 17.29 19.91 11.94
C THR A 138 16.36 20.14 10.75
N ARG A 139 16.78 19.75 9.53
CA ARG A 139 15.92 19.76 8.33
C ARG A 139 14.66 18.94 8.55
N THR A 140 13.53 19.62 8.70
CA THR A 140 12.18 19.06 8.59
C THR A 140 11.43 19.87 7.53
N ASP A 141 10.79 19.18 6.57
CA ASP A 141 10.02 19.86 5.53
C ASP A 141 8.63 20.21 6.08
N THR A 142 8.17 21.43 5.83
CA THR A 142 7.18 22.11 6.71
C THR A 142 5.79 22.28 6.10
N ASN A 143 5.59 21.95 4.82
CA ASN A 143 4.27 22.03 4.18
C ASN A 143 3.53 20.68 4.05
N TRP A 144 4.13 19.58 4.51
CA TRP A 144 3.46 18.28 4.60
C TRP A 144 3.66 17.66 5.99
N CYS A 145 2.56 17.37 6.67
CA CYS A 145 2.59 16.70 7.97
C CYS A 145 2.84 15.19 7.80
N SER A 146 4.08 14.81 7.46
CA SER A 146 4.61 13.45 7.50
C SER A 146 4.78 12.96 8.94
N LYS A 147 3.66 12.90 9.66
CA LYS A 147 3.56 12.60 11.08
C LYS A 147 3.84 11.12 11.37
N PHE A 148 5.01 10.82 11.91
CA PHE A 148 5.20 9.70 12.84
C PHE A 148 4.46 10.00 14.17
N LEU A 149 3.11 10.02 14.16
CA LEU A 149 2.29 10.20 15.37
C LEU A 149 1.09 9.25 15.42
N CYS A 150 0.85 8.72 16.63
CA CYS A 150 -0.18 7.76 16.99
C CYS A 150 -0.79 8.10 18.37
N TRP A 151 -1.86 8.93 18.40
CA TRP A 151 -2.84 9.25 19.48
C TRP A 151 -3.97 10.08 18.81
N GLY A 152 -5.31 9.94 18.95
CA GLY A 152 -6.31 9.09 19.64
C GLY A 152 -7.69 9.25 18.91
N PHE A 153 -8.92 9.01 19.41
CA PHE A 153 -9.43 8.29 20.59
C PHE A 153 -10.93 7.85 20.42
N TYR A 154 -11.30 6.64 20.89
CA TYR A 154 -12.64 6.14 21.28
C TYR A 154 -13.79 5.90 20.22
N PRO A 155 -14.87 5.12 20.54
CA PRO A 155 -15.63 4.25 19.59
C PRO A 155 -17.07 4.77 19.27
N PRO A 156 -18.04 4.01 18.69
CA PRO A 156 -18.00 2.73 17.94
C PRO A 156 -18.49 2.85 16.46
N PHE A 157 -18.38 1.78 15.67
CA PHE A 157 -18.26 1.86 14.19
C PHE A 157 -19.49 1.50 13.34
N SER A 158 -19.63 2.15 12.17
CA SER A 158 -20.56 1.74 11.09
C SER A 158 -20.12 2.21 9.69
N GLY A 159 -20.26 1.34 8.69
CA GLY A 159 -19.91 1.54 7.28
C GLY A 159 -18.58 0.86 6.89
N ALA A 160 -18.28 0.58 5.62
CA ALA A 160 -19.08 0.51 4.39
C ALA A 160 -18.20 0.08 3.18
N ASP A 161 -16.90 -0.19 3.39
CA ASP A 161 -16.08 -1.04 2.52
C ASP A 161 -15.17 -1.89 3.42
N ARG A 162 -15.31 -3.22 3.39
CA ARG A 162 -14.68 -4.12 4.38
C ARG A 162 -13.80 -5.21 3.74
N LYS A 163 -12.91 -4.83 2.81
CA LYS A 163 -11.89 -5.76 2.29
C LYS A 163 -11.05 -6.36 3.44
N TRP A 164 -10.54 -5.49 4.31
CA TRP A 164 -9.44 -5.77 5.26
C TRP A 164 -9.80 -5.65 6.75
N LEU A 165 -10.92 -5.00 7.09
CA LEU A 165 -11.24 -4.58 8.45
C LEU A 165 -12.24 -5.54 9.12
N GLU A 166 -11.80 -6.25 10.17
CA GLU A 166 -12.66 -7.08 11.02
C GLU A 166 -13.77 -6.26 11.70
N SER A 167 -14.90 -6.91 12.03
CA SER A 167 -15.95 -6.30 12.87
C SER A 167 -15.46 -5.91 14.28
N ALA A 168 -14.37 -6.52 14.76
CA ALA A 168 -13.68 -6.14 16.00
C ALA A 168 -12.69 -4.97 15.84
N GLY A 169 -12.60 -4.32 14.67
CA GLY A 169 -11.72 -3.17 14.44
C GLY A 169 -10.25 -3.56 14.32
N ARG A 170 -9.94 -4.67 13.64
CA ARG A 170 -8.57 -5.15 13.41
C ARG A 170 -8.29 -5.28 11.92
N LEU A 171 -7.06 -5.02 11.52
CA LEU A 171 -6.63 -5.07 10.12
C LEU A 171 -6.04 -6.44 9.78
N LEU A 172 -6.56 -7.09 8.76
CA LEU A 172 -5.99 -8.31 8.19
C LEU A 172 -5.01 -7.95 7.07
N ILE A 173 -3.78 -8.45 7.17
CA ILE A 173 -2.70 -8.22 6.20
C ILE A 173 -2.15 -9.58 5.72
N VAL A 174 -2.16 -9.81 4.41
CA VAL A 174 -1.33 -10.85 3.78
C VAL A 174 0.12 -10.36 3.78
N GLN A 175 0.98 -11.09 4.46
CA GLN A 175 2.43 -10.95 4.39
C GLN A 175 2.94 -12.08 3.50
N ASN A 176 3.32 -11.73 2.26
CA ASN A 176 3.77 -12.68 1.25
C ASN A 176 4.96 -13.51 1.79
N GLY A 177 4.95 -14.82 1.57
CA GLY A 177 5.94 -15.75 2.15
C GLY A 177 5.71 -16.12 3.63
N LEU A 178 4.72 -15.53 4.32
CA LEU A 178 4.31 -15.91 5.69
C LEU A 178 2.86 -16.43 5.74
N GLY A 179 1.90 -15.64 5.25
CA GLY A 179 0.46 -15.91 5.35
C GLY A 179 -0.32 -14.67 5.83
N ILE A 180 -1.38 -14.86 6.62
CA ILE A 180 -2.26 -13.77 7.09
C ILE A 180 -2.00 -13.45 8.55
N THR A 181 -1.87 -12.16 8.84
CA THR A 181 -1.72 -11.58 10.17
C THR A 181 -2.88 -10.64 10.49
N ALA A 182 -3.39 -10.68 11.72
CA ALA A 182 -4.35 -9.73 12.27
C ALA A 182 -3.61 -8.73 13.16
N HIS A 183 -3.87 -7.44 12.95
CA HIS A 183 -3.26 -6.34 13.68
C HIS A 183 -4.34 -5.56 14.43
N THR A 184 -4.19 -5.43 15.75
CA THR A 184 -5.11 -4.69 16.59
C THR A 184 -4.91 -3.20 16.34
N ILE A 185 -5.96 -2.52 15.89
CA ILE A 185 -5.95 -1.07 15.70
C ILE A 185 -6.29 -0.41 17.03
N GLY A 186 -5.40 0.44 17.52
CA GLY A 186 -5.60 1.28 18.69
C GLY A 186 -6.65 2.37 18.43
N ASN A 187 -7.08 3.05 19.50
CA ASN A 187 -8.06 4.12 19.39
C ASN A 187 -7.58 5.31 18.53
N ASP A 188 -6.27 5.44 18.37
CA ASP A 188 -5.52 6.37 17.52
C ASP A 188 -5.45 5.99 16.03
N GLY A 189 -5.79 4.74 15.70
CA GLY A 189 -5.65 4.19 14.37
C GLY A 189 -4.36 3.39 14.16
N CYS A 190 -3.45 3.29 15.13
CA CYS A 190 -2.15 2.63 14.94
C CYS A 190 -2.11 1.20 15.48
N LEU A 191 -1.14 0.40 15.03
CA LEU A 191 -1.12 -1.04 15.30
C LEU A 191 -0.50 -1.34 16.68
N THR A 192 -1.33 -1.81 17.63
CA THR A 192 -0.90 -2.02 19.02
C THR A 192 -0.41 -3.44 19.31
N SER A 193 -0.81 -4.43 18.50
CA SER A 193 -0.39 -5.82 18.61
C SER A 193 -0.69 -6.60 17.33
N ALA A 194 0.09 -7.65 17.04
CA ALA A 194 -0.08 -8.50 15.87
C ALA A 194 -0.21 -9.98 16.25
N LYS A 195 -0.95 -10.76 15.45
CA LYS A 195 -1.16 -12.21 15.61
C LYS A 195 -1.22 -12.88 14.24
N THR A 196 -0.48 -13.97 14.02
CA THR A 196 -0.66 -14.82 12.85
C THR A 196 -2.01 -15.54 12.92
N VAL A 197 -2.84 -15.37 11.88
CA VAL A 197 -4.15 -16.02 11.72
C VAL A 197 -4.04 -17.29 10.89
N ILE A 198 -3.32 -17.20 9.76
CA ILE A 198 -3.06 -18.31 8.84
C ILE A 198 -1.56 -18.31 8.52
N ALA A 199 -0.87 -19.42 8.81
CA ALA A 199 0.56 -19.60 8.51
C ALA A 199 0.76 -20.32 7.15
N GLN A 200 0.24 -19.74 6.07
CA GLN A 200 0.25 -20.34 4.73
C GLN A 200 1.04 -19.47 3.74
N ARG A 201 2.28 -19.89 3.44
CA ARG A 201 3.29 -19.10 2.72
C ARG A 201 3.03 -18.86 1.23
N ASN A 202 2.11 -19.59 0.61
CA ASN A 202 1.76 -19.40 -0.82
C ASN A 202 0.64 -18.36 -1.04
N LEU A 203 0.12 -17.73 0.02
CA LEU A 203 -0.75 -16.56 -0.09
C LEU A 203 0.10 -15.33 -0.42
N ASN A 204 -0.25 -14.61 -1.49
CA ASN A 204 0.64 -13.61 -2.08
C ASN A 204 0.07 -12.18 -2.18
N HIS A 205 -1.25 -12.02 -2.31
CA HIS A 205 -1.91 -10.71 -2.40
C HIS A 205 -3.38 -10.78 -1.98
N GLY A 206 -4.19 -11.56 -2.70
CA GLY A 206 -5.65 -11.54 -2.54
C GLY A 206 -6.12 -12.10 -1.21
N ILE A 207 -7.09 -11.40 -0.63
CA ILE A 207 -7.77 -11.68 0.64
C ILE A 207 -9.14 -10.96 0.58
N VAL A 208 -10.16 -11.40 1.31
CA VAL A 208 -11.40 -10.63 1.56
C VAL A 208 -12.24 -11.28 2.67
N LEU A 209 -12.98 -10.50 3.46
CA LEU A 209 -14.01 -11.03 4.37
C LEU A 209 -15.38 -11.12 3.69
N SER A 210 -16.17 -12.16 4.01
CA SER A 210 -17.61 -12.19 3.72
C SER A 210 -18.33 -11.00 4.35
N ALA A 211 -19.44 -10.56 3.78
CA ALA A 211 -20.18 -9.39 4.29
C ALA A 211 -20.75 -9.56 5.72
N ASP A 212 -20.93 -10.81 6.19
CA ASP A 212 -21.30 -11.11 7.58
C ASP A 212 -20.11 -11.32 8.52
N GLY A 213 -18.87 -11.30 7.98
CA GLY A 213 -17.62 -11.44 8.71
C GLY A 213 -17.26 -12.85 9.16
N LYS A 214 -18.01 -13.89 8.75
CA LYS A 214 -17.83 -15.28 9.22
C LYS A 214 -17.03 -16.20 8.30
N THR A 215 -16.60 -15.70 7.15
CA THR A 215 -15.71 -16.45 6.26
C THR A 215 -14.62 -15.52 5.75
N LEU A 216 -13.38 -15.92 5.95
CA LEU A 216 -12.19 -15.27 5.43
C LEU A 216 -11.76 -15.99 4.16
N TYR A 217 -11.57 -15.25 3.07
CA TYR A 217 -11.09 -15.74 1.79
C TYR A 217 -9.66 -15.23 1.57
N ALA A 218 -8.82 -16.02 0.90
CA ALA A 218 -7.49 -15.59 0.46
C ALA A 218 -6.97 -16.40 -0.73
N SER A 219 -6.07 -15.81 -1.52
CA SER A 219 -5.56 -16.39 -2.75
C SER A 219 -4.08 -16.74 -2.70
N SER A 220 -3.73 -17.89 -3.28
CA SER A 220 -2.44 -18.08 -3.94
C SER A 220 -2.55 -17.71 -5.42
N ALA A 221 -1.45 -17.84 -6.17
CA ALA A 221 -1.47 -17.68 -7.62
C ALA A 221 -2.48 -18.59 -8.34
N THR A 222 -2.73 -19.81 -7.82
CA THR A 222 -3.49 -20.85 -8.51
C THR A 222 -4.88 -21.14 -7.92
N GLN A 223 -5.13 -20.72 -6.68
CA GLN A 223 -6.33 -21.10 -5.90
C GLN A 223 -6.80 -19.96 -5.00
N VAL A 224 -8.13 -19.80 -4.90
CA VAL A 224 -8.78 -19.05 -3.83
C VAL A 224 -9.28 -20.04 -2.78
N TYR A 225 -8.82 -19.84 -1.55
CA TYR A 225 -9.23 -20.58 -0.36
C TYR A 225 -10.27 -19.79 0.43
N ALA A 226 -11.08 -20.49 1.23
CA ALA A 226 -11.88 -19.91 2.29
C ALA A 226 -11.75 -20.71 3.58
N TRP A 227 -11.84 -20.00 4.70
CA TRP A 227 -11.91 -20.53 6.06
C TRP A 227 -13.12 -19.96 6.77
N ASP A 228 -13.78 -20.77 7.59
CA ASP A 228 -14.73 -20.23 8.58
C ASP A 228 -13.95 -19.40 9.60
N TYR A 229 -14.46 -18.22 9.94
CA TYR A 229 -13.70 -17.17 10.60
C TYR A 229 -14.43 -16.62 11.83
N ASP A 230 -13.71 -16.53 12.94
CA ASP A 230 -14.15 -15.85 14.16
C ASP A 230 -13.43 -14.51 14.32
N ALA A 231 -14.14 -13.45 13.93
CA ALA A 231 -13.73 -12.06 14.10
C ALA A 231 -13.74 -11.56 15.56
N ALA A 232 -14.16 -12.36 16.57
CA ALA A 232 -13.92 -12.02 17.96
C ALA A 232 -12.48 -12.37 18.39
N THR A 233 -11.98 -13.55 18.00
CA THR A 233 -10.66 -14.07 18.41
C THR A 233 -9.54 -13.93 17.37
N SER A 234 -9.86 -13.42 16.17
CA SER A 234 -9.03 -13.49 14.95
C SER A 234 -8.52 -14.91 14.71
N SER A 235 -9.42 -15.89 14.61
CA SER A 235 -9.06 -17.28 14.34
C SER A 235 -9.87 -17.86 13.17
N VAL A 236 -9.28 -18.88 12.54
CA VAL A 236 -9.91 -19.68 11.49
C VAL A 236 -10.20 -21.08 11.97
N GLY A 237 -11.17 -21.74 11.34
CA GLY A 237 -11.38 -23.18 11.47
C GLY A 237 -10.16 -24.00 11.03
N ASN A 238 -10.06 -25.23 11.54
CA ASN A 238 -8.91 -26.13 11.34
C ASN A 238 -8.65 -26.56 9.89
N SER A 239 -9.54 -26.23 8.95
CA SER A 239 -9.42 -26.56 7.53
C SER A 239 -9.86 -25.40 6.64
N SER A 240 -9.21 -25.27 5.48
CA SER A 240 -9.70 -24.47 4.37
C SER A 240 -10.58 -25.30 3.43
N ARG A 241 -11.39 -24.61 2.63
CA ARG A 241 -12.06 -25.13 1.43
C ARG A 241 -11.56 -24.37 0.21
N ILE A 242 -11.41 -25.05 -0.92
CA ILE A 242 -11.14 -24.39 -2.21
C ILE A 242 -12.45 -23.78 -2.72
N VAL A 243 -12.41 -22.51 -3.10
CA VAL A 243 -13.54 -21.77 -3.66
C VAL A 243 -13.40 -21.65 -5.18
N VAL A 244 -12.18 -21.33 -5.63
CA VAL A 244 -11.83 -21.25 -7.05
C VAL A 244 -10.42 -21.84 -7.25
N SER A 245 -10.17 -22.49 -8.38
CA SER A 245 -8.90 -23.14 -8.74
C SER A 245 -8.64 -23.04 -10.25
N GLY A 246 -7.62 -23.70 -10.78
CA GLY A 246 -7.35 -23.71 -12.23
C GLY A 246 -6.75 -22.41 -12.78
N MET A 247 -6.35 -21.49 -11.90
CA MET A 247 -5.66 -20.26 -12.28
C MET A 247 -4.18 -20.55 -12.57
N ASP A 248 -3.60 -19.95 -13.61
CA ASP A 248 -2.18 -20.11 -13.96
C ASP A 248 -1.26 -19.47 -12.89
N SER A 249 0.01 -19.90 -12.85
CA SER A 249 1.06 -19.40 -11.95
C SER A 249 2.24 -18.74 -12.67
N LYS A 250 2.11 -18.43 -13.95
CA LYS A 250 3.07 -17.64 -14.74
C LYS A 250 2.71 -16.15 -14.73
N GLY A 251 3.64 -15.31 -15.21
CA GLY A 251 3.45 -13.88 -15.39
C GLY A 251 2.92 -13.18 -14.14
N HIS A 252 1.77 -12.54 -14.28
CA HIS A 252 1.09 -11.87 -13.20
C HIS A 252 0.40 -12.88 -12.28
N VAL A 253 0.91 -13.04 -11.06
CA VAL A 253 0.50 -14.09 -10.11
C VAL A 253 -0.45 -13.63 -8.99
N THR A 254 -0.79 -12.35 -8.91
CA THR A 254 -1.76 -11.80 -7.94
C THR A 254 -3.21 -12.13 -8.34
N ARG A 255 -4.08 -12.43 -7.37
CA ARG A 255 -5.50 -12.76 -7.62
C ARG A 255 -6.40 -11.94 -6.70
N THR A 256 -6.65 -10.68 -7.05
CA THR A 256 -7.44 -9.75 -6.22
C THR A 256 -8.84 -10.30 -5.97
N LEU A 257 -9.29 -10.24 -4.72
CA LEU A 257 -10.60 -10.71 -4.28
C LEU A 257 -11.48 -9.54 -3.85
N ALA A 258 -12.76 -9.56 -4.20
CA ALA A 258 -13.71 -8.56 -3.74
C ALA A 258 -15.13 -9.13 -3.62
N PHE A 259 -15.92 -8.59 -2.67
CA PHE A 259 -17.37 -8.83 -2.58
C PHE A 259 -18.11 -7.52 -2.88
N PRO A 260 -18.97 -7.44 -3.91
CA PRO A 260 -19.74 -6.23 -4.20
C PRO A 260 -20.69 -5.89 -3.04
N PRO A 261 -20.70 -4.64 -2.52
CA PRO A 261 -21.56 -4.25 -1.41
C PRO A 261 -23.05 -4.53 -1.63
N LYS A 262 -23.53 -4.44 -2.88
CA LYS A 262 -24.94 -4.73 -3.26
C LYS A 262 -25.19 -6.21 -3.57
N HIS A 263 -24.16 -7.00 -3.85
CA HIS A 263 -24.26 -8.42 -4.19
C HIS A 263 -23.30 -9.29 -3.37
N PRO A 264 -23.44 -9.33 -2.03
CA PRO A 264 -22.50 -9.94 -1.08
C PRO A 264 -22.45 -11.49 -1.10
N HIS A 265 -22.88 -12.10 -2.20
CA HIS A 265 -22.79 -13.53 -2.50
C HIS A 265 -21.96 -13.81 -3.76
N LEU A 266 -21.54 -12.77 -4.48
CA LEU A 266 -20.65 -12.87 -5.62
C LEU A 266 -19.23 -12.58 -5.15
N LEU A 267 -18.37 -13.58 -5.18
CA LEU A 267 -16.94 -13.38 -5.06
C LEU A 267 -16.40 -12.98 -6.44
N ILE A 268 -15.84 -11.78 -6.53
CA ILE A 268 -15.06 -11.35 -7.69
C ILE A 268 -13.61 -11.83 -7.49
N VAL A 269 -13.02 -12.31 -8.57
CA VAL A 269 -11.60 -12.67 -8.66
C VAL A 269 -11.03 -12.05 -9.94
N SER A 270 -9.88 -11.37 -9.83
CA SER A 270 -9.11 -10.89 -10.98
C SER A 270 -7.96 -11.85 -11.33
N HIS A 271 -7.64 -11.99 -12.62
CA HIS A 271 -6.55 -12.83 -13.13
C HIS A 271 -5.83 -12.14 -14.30
N GLY A 272 -4.54 -11.86 -14.15
CA GLY A 272 -3.72 -11.17 -15.14
C GLY A 272 -3.09 -12.07 -16.21
N SER A 273 -2.23 -11.51 -17.06
CA SER A 273 -1.58 -12.24 -18.16
C SER A 273 -0.44 -13.15 -17.71
N ASN A 274 -0.16 -14.20 -18.50
CA ASN A 274 1.00 -15.07 -18.31
C ASN A 274 2.34 -14.44 -18.76
N ASP A 275 2.29 -13.35 -19.54
CA ASP A 275 3.44 -12.68 -20.17
C ASP A 275 3.07 -11.21 -20.45
N ASN A 276 4.03 -10.38 -20.89
CA ASN A 276 3.79 -8.99 -21.29
C ASN A 276 2.87 -8.86 -22.51
N PHE A 277 2.90 -9.84 -23.43
CA PHE A 277 2.09 -9.91 -24.65
C PHE A 277 1.42 -11.28 -24.80
N ASP A 278 0.50 -11.58 -23.89
CA ASP A 278 -0.25 -12.85 -23.83
C ASP A 278 -1.39 -12.88 -24.87
N TYR A 279 -1.04 -13.11 -26.15
CA TYR A 279 -1.97 -13.15 -27.28
C TYR A 279 -3.10 -14.19 -27.14
N GLU A 280 -2.91 -15.26 -26.35
CA GLU A 280 -3.99 -16.20 -26.06
C GLU A 280 -5.08 -15.58 -25.18
N ALA A 281 -4.75 -14.67 -24.27
CA ALA A 281 -5.72 -13.99 -23.41
C ALA A 281 -6.69 -13.07 -24.19
N GLY A 282 -6.38 -12.75 -25.45
CA GLY A 282 -7.33 -12.15 -26.40
C GLY A 282 -8.52 -13.06 -26.77
N ASN A 283 -8.51 -14.33 -26.34
CA ASN A 283 -9.66 -15.24 -26.38
C ASN A 283 -10.23 -15.40 -24.95
N ILE A 284 -11.42 -14.82 -24.71
CA ILE A 284 -12.14 -14.87 -23.43
C ILE A 284 -12.19 -16.25 -22.76
N LYS A 285 -12.24 -17.34 -23.55
CA LYS A 285 -12.30 -18.73 -23.06
C LYS A 285 -11.02 -19.23 -22.37
N VAL A 286 -9.90 -18.51 -22.52
CA VAL A 286 -8.61 -18.84 -21.92
C VAL A 286 -8.57 -18.50 -20.43
N GLY A 287 -9.43 -17.58 -19.96
CA GLY A 287 -9.54 -17.26 -18.54
C GLY A 287 -8.28 -16.60 -17.95
N ARG A 288 -7.62 -15.74 -18.74
CA ARG A 288 -6.50 -14.87 -18.33
C ARG A 288 -6.77 -13.44 -18.77
N SER A 289 -6.07 -12.46 -18.18
CA SER A 289 -6.32 -11.02 -18.37
C SER A 289 -7.81 -10.65 -18.32
N CYS A 290 -8.48 -11.09 -17.26
CA CYS A 290 -9.92 -10.97 -17.11
C CYS A 290 -10.36 -10.96 -15.64
N ILE A 291 -11.54 -10.38 -15.40
CA ILE A 291 -12.22 -10.40 -14.11
C ILE A 291 -13.43 -11.32 -14.21
N LYS A 292 -13.64 -12.19 -13.22
CA LYS A 292 -14.77 -13.13 -13.17
C LYS A 292 -15.49 -13.11 -11.83
N ALA A 293 -16.79 -13.38 -11.86
CA ALA A 293 -17.67 -13.45 -10.68
C ALA A 293 -18.15 -14.88 -10.41
N PHE A 294 -18.17 -15.28 -9.14
CA PHE A 294 -18.51 -16.62 -8.67
C PHE A 294 -19.54 -16.56 -7.55
N ASP A 295 -20.68 -17.26 -7.70
CA ASP A 295 -21.73 -17.30 -6.68
C ASP A 295 -21.38 -18.28 -5.55
N VAL A 296 -20.94 -17.77 -4.41
CA VAL A 296 -20.50 -18.61 -3.27
C VAL A 296 -21.64 -19.37 -2.61
N LYS A 297 -22.91 -19.08 -2.92
CA LYS A 297 -24.08 -19.88 -2.49
C LYS A 297 -24.33 -21.10 -3.38
N LYS A 298 -23.73 -21.15 -4.58
CA LYS A 298 -23.82 -22.26 -5.54
C LYS A 298 -22.49 -23.01 -5.69
N LEU A 299 -21.62 -22.89 -4.70
CA LEU A 299 -20.26 -23.43 -4.74
C LEU A 299 -20.25 -24.96 -4.98
N PRO A 300 -19.59 -25.47 -6.05
CA PRO A 300 -19.45 -26.91 -6.26
C PRO A 300 -18.61 -27.57 -5.18
N MET A 301 -18.74 -28.89 -5.02
CA MET A 301 -18.05 -29.67 -3.97
C MET A 301 -16.51 -29.48 -3.95
N ASN A 302 -15.90 -29.26 -5.12
CA ASN A 302 -14.46 -29.06 -5.29
C ASN A 302 -14.08 -27.58 -5.54
N GLY A 303 -15.00 -26.66 -5.33
CA GLY A 303 -14.90 -25.28 -5.80
C GLY A 303 -15.15 -25.13 -7.31
N TYR A 304 -14.98 -23.91 -7.82
CA TYR A 304 -15.01 -23.63 -9.25
C TYR A 304 -13.62 -23.82 -9.89
N ASP A 305 -13.61 -24.15 -11.18
CA ASP A 305 -12.47 -23.95 -12.08
C ASP A 305 -12.53 -22.51 -12.65
N TYR A 306 -11.41 -21.78 -12.70
CA TYR A 306 -11.43 -20.37 -13.11
C TYR A 306 -11.67 -20.16 -14.61
N PRO A 307 -11.02 -20.90 -15.53
CA PRO A 307 -11.33 -20.81 -16.96
C PRO A 307 -12.80 -21.11 -17.28
N THR A 308 -13.36 -22.22 -16.76
CA THR A 308 -14.70 -22.71 -17.17
C THR A 308 -15.86 -22.32 -16.25
N GLY A 309 -15.59 -21.98 -14.98
CA GLY A 309 -16.60 -21.61 -13.99
C GLY A 309 -16.82 -20.09 -13.86
N GLY A 310 -17.82 -19.71 -13.06
CA GLY A 310 -18.23 -18.31 -12.90
C GLY A 310 -18.79 -17.70 -14.19
N TYR A 311 -18.84 -16.37 -14.25
CA TYR A 311 -19.11 -15.61 -15.47
C TYR A 311 -18.16 -14.41 -15.58
N HIS A 312 -18.00 -13.86 -16.78
CA HIS A 312 -17.06 -12.76 -17.02
C HIS A 312 -17.66 -11.40 -16.62
N LEU A 313 -16.82 -10.52 -16.08
CA LEU A 313 -17.10 -9.09 -15.92
C LEU A 313 -16.31 -8.23 -16.92
N GLY A 314 -15.22 -8.76 -17.48
CA GLY A 314 -14.46 -8.16 -18.57
C GLY A 314 -13.25 -9.01 -18.93
N TYR A 315 -12.72 -8.87 -20.14
CA TYR A 315 -11.49 -9.52 -20.57
C TYR A 315 -10.64 -8.63 -21.48
N GLY A 316 -9.36 -8.98 -21.68
CA GLY A 316 -8.40 -8.03 -22.26
C GLY A 316 -8.06 -6.90 -21.29
N LEU A 317 -7.99 -7.24 -20.00
CA LEU A 317 -7.46 -6.42 -18.90
C LEU A 317 -6.13 -7.08 -18.47
N ARG A 318 -5.00 -6.57 -18.96
CA ARG A 318 -3.64 -7.15 -18.82
C ARG A 318 -3.39 -7.69 -17.42
N ASN A 319 -3.48 -6.83 -16.42
CA ASN A 319 -3.27 -7.14 -15.01
C ASN A 319 -4.00 -6.10 -14.12
N GLY A 320 -5.33 -6.13 -14.17
CA GLY A 320 -6.20 -5.32 -13.32
C GLY A 320 -6.16 -5.74 -11.85
N VAL A 321 -5.17 -5.27 -11.10
CA VAL A 321 -4.98 -5.66 -9.68
C VAL A 321 -5.92 -4.86 -8.77
N GLY A 322 -6.06 -3.56 -8.95
CA GLY A 322 -6.88 -2.73 -8.06
C GLY A 322 -8.36 -2.75 -8.46
N LEU A 323 -9.25 -3.03 -7.50
CA LEU A 323 -10.70 -3.11 -7.71
C LEU A 323 -11.46 -2.24 -6.68
N ALA A 324 -12.40 -1.42 -7.13
CA ALA A 324 -13.22 -0.55 -6.28
C ALA A 324 -14.71 -0.55 -6.69
N PHE A 325 -15.61 -0.19 -5.77
CA PHE A 325 -17.05 -0.08 -6.05
C PHE A 325 -17.55 1.34 -5.82
N ASP A 326 -18.32 1.88 -6.76
CA ASP A 326 -19.01 3.16 -6.57
C ASP A 326 -20.30 3.02 -5.72
N GLY A 327 -20.95 4.16 -5.42
CA GLY A 327 -22.18 4.19 -4.62
C GLY A 327 -23.40 3.55 -5.30
N ASP A 328 -23.34 3.35 -6.63
CA ASP A 328 -24.32 2.57 -7.37
C ASP A 328 -23.99 1.07 -7.39
N GLY A 329 -22.83 0.66 -6.87
CA GLY A 329 -22.35 -0.71 -6.83
C GLY A 329 -21.65 -1.13 -8.12
N GLY A 330 -21.37 -0.19 -9.02
CA GLY A 330 -20.60 -0.42 -10.24
C GLY A 330 -19.13 -0.69 -9.90
N LEU A 331 -18.56 -1.69 -10.56
CA LEU A 331 -17.16 -2.08 -10.41
C LEU A 331 -16.26 -1.18 -11.27
N TRP A 332 -15.18 -0.71 -10.64
CA TRP A 332 -14.06 0.00 -11.24
C TRP A 332 -12.80 -0.84 -11.07
N GLU A 333 -11.93 -0.79 -12.08
CA GLU A 333 -10.62 -1.46 -12.11
C GLU A 333 -9.53 -0.43 -12.39
N VAL A 334 -8.32 -0.70 -11.88
CA VAL A 334 -7.10 -0.01 -12.30
C VAL A 334 -6.08 -1.01 -12.84
N GLU A 335 -5.55 -0.68 -14.02
CA GLU A 335 -4.82 -1.56 -14.93
C GLU A 335 -3.31 -1.31 -14.87
N ASN A 336 -2.50 -2.37 -15.03
CA ASN A 336 -1.06 -2.29 -15.18
C ASN A 336 -0.71 -2.66 -16.63
N ALA A 337 -0.50 -1.65 -17.47
CA ALA A 337 -0.42 -1.80 -18.93
C ALA A 337 0.95 -2.34 -19.42
N SER A 338 1.13 -2.53 -20.73
CA SER A 338 2.28 -3.27 -21.26
C SER A 338 3.63 -2.55 -21.18
N ASP A 339 4.64 -3.35 -20.88
CA ASP A 339 6.07 -3.03 -20.83
C ASP A 339 6.69 -2.97 -22.24
N GLU A 340 7.82 -2.26 -22.40
CA GLU A 340 8.72 -2.37 -23.58
C GLU A 340 8.04 -2.11 -24.95
N ILE A 341 6.94 -1.36 -25.00
CA ILE A 341 6.14 -1.26 -26.22
C ILE A 341 6.82 -0.42 -27.32
N HIS A 342 6.64 -0.88 -28.57
CA HIS A 342 7.15 -0.22 -29.76
C HIS A 342 6.01 -0.03 -30.78
N ARG A 343 5.97 1.11 -31.46
CA ARG A 343 5.08 1.36 -32.61
C ARG A 343 5.82 0.96 -33.89
N THR A 344 5.32 -0.04 -34.61
CA THR A 344 5.90 -0.53 -35.86
C THR A 344 5.00 -0.19 -37.05
N VAL A 345 5.46 0.72 -37.91
CA VAL A 345 4.73 1.17 -39.12
C VAL A 345 5.65 1.08 -40.33
N ASP A 346 5.15 0.52 -41.44
CA ASP A 346 5.89 0.31 -42.70
C ASP A 346 7.29 -0.32 -42.52
N GLY A 347 7.41 -1.23 -41.54
CA GLY A 347 8.66 -1.92 -41.19
C GLY A 347 9.62 -1.13 -40.31
N THR A 348 9.33 0.14 -40.01
CA THR A 348 10.09 0.95 -39.05
C THR A 348 9.49 0.77 -37.66
N SER A 349 10.29 0.28 -36.71
CA SER A 349 9.92 0.15 -35.30
C SER A 349 10.49 1.32 -34.50
N ILE A 350 9.65 2.00 -33.74
CA ILE A 350 10.00 3.13 -32.87
C ILE A 350 9.65 2.73 -31.43
N ASP A 351 10.64 2.80 -30.54
CA ASP A 351 10.41 2.68 -29.10
C ASP A 351 9.59 3.87 -28.59
N ILE A 352 8.51 3.59 -27.88
CA ILE A 352 7.64 4.59 -27.26
C ILE A 352 7.38 4.30 -25.77
N HIS A 353 8.05 3.31 -25.17
CA HIS A 353 7.69 2.77 -23.86
C HIS A 353 7.75 3.81 -22.73
N VAL A 354 8.71 4.77 -22.80
CA VAL A 354 9.00 5.71 -21.70
C VAL A 354 7.77 6.48 -21.22
N ASP A 355 6.83 6.79 -22.11
CA ASP A 355 5.57 7.46 -21.76
C ASP A 355 4.34 6.90 -22.52
N ASN A 356 4.39 5.63 -22.95
CA ASN A 356 3.21 4.88 -23.42
C ASN A 356 3.38 3.38 -23.07
N PRO A 357 2.29 2.61 -22.94
CA PRO A 357 0.90 3.03 -22.99
C PRO A 357 0.48 3.68 -21.65
N ALA A 358 -0.70 4.27 -21.59
CA ALA A 358 -1.29 4.65 -20.31
C ALA A 358 -1.54 3.40 -19.44
N ASP A 359 -1.27 3.50 -18.14
CA ASP A 359 -2.01 2.70 -17.16
C ASP A 359 -3.47 3.21 -17.17
N GLU A 360 -4.46 2.39 -16.81
CA GLU A 360 -5.87 2.72 -17.03
C GLU A 360 -6.73 2.71 -15.76
N LEU A 361 -7.82 3.48 -15.79
CA LEU A 361 -8.96 3.37 -14.87
C LEU A 361 -10.20 2.96 -15.68
N ASN A 362 -10.58 1.69 -15.59
CA ASN A 362 -11.72 1.12 -16.32
C ASN A 362 -13.00 1.10 -15.47
N TYR A 363 -14.14 1.24 -16.16
CA TYR A 363 -15.46 0.97 -15.57
C TYR A 363 -15.98 -0.34 -16.12
N ILE A 364 -16.09 -1.32 -15.25
CA ILE A 364 -16.42 -2.71 -15.58
C ILE A 364 -17.93 -2.95 -15.55
N GLY A 365 -18.67 -2.12 -14.81
CA GLY A 365 -20.14 -2.11 -14.77
C GLY A 365 -20.75 -2.83 -13.56
N ASP A 366 -22.02 -3.23 -13.68
CA ASP A 366 -22.76 -3.92 -12.63
C ASP A 366 -22.24 -5.36 -12.45
N PRO A 367 -21.60 -5.70 -11.31
CA PRO A 367 -20.96 -7.00 -11.11
C PRO A 367 -21.95 -8.16 -10.91
N SER A 368 -23.26 -7.92 -10.96
CA SER A 368 -24.29 -8.96 -10.95
C SER A 368 -24.71 -9.43 -12.35
N LYS A 369 -24.17 -8.80 -13.40
CA LYS A 369 -24.47 -9.08 -14.81
C LYS A 369 -23.21 -9.58 -15.50
N GLU A 370 -23.36 -10.53 -16.40
CA GLU A 370 -22.25 -10.94 -17.26
C GLU A 370 -21.91 -9.81 -18.25
N ASN A 371 -20.62 -9.49 -18.31
CA ASN A 371 -20.04 -8.55 -19.25
C ASN A 371 -18.88 -9.24 -19.99
N THR A 372 -19.14 -9.60 -21.26
CA THR A 372 -18.17 -10.22 -22.17
C THR A 372 -17.48 -9.20 -23.08
N GLN A 373 -17.43 -7.92 -22.70
CA GLN A 373 -16.73 -6.89 -23.45
C GLN A 373 -15.21 -7.02 -23.30
N TRP A 374 -14.50 -6.60 -24.35
CA TRP A 374 -13.05 -6.60 -24.44
C TRP A 374 -12.51 -5.20 -24.15
N TYR A 375 -11.47 -5.08 -23.32
CA TYR A 375 -10.86 -3.80 -22.92
C TYR A 375 -9.56 -3.48 -23.67
N GLY A 376 -9.09 -4.39 -24.54
CA GLY A 376 -8.13 -4.09 -25.59
C GLY A 376 -6.83 -4.87 -25.53
N TYR A 377 -6.37 -5.27 -24.34
CA TYR A 377 -5.16 -6.08 -24.23
C TYR A 377 -5.33 -7.43 -24.96
N PRO A 378 -4.32 -7.93 -25.70
CA PRO A 378 -2.96 -7.39 -25.91
C PRO A 378 -2.76 -6.69 -27.27
N THR A 379 -3.81 -6.13 -27.87
CA THR A 379 -3.75 -5.56 -29.23
C THR A 379 -3.97 -4.05 -29.25
N CYS A 380 -4.95 -3.58 -28.48
CA CYS A 380 -5.30 -2.18 -28.33
C CYS A 380 -4.80 -1.65 -26.98
N TYR A 381 -4.23 -0.45 -27.00
CA TYR A 381 -3.62 0.22 -25.86
C TYR A 381 -4.06 1.68 -25.83
N THR A 382 -4.15 2.30 -24.65
CA THR A 382 -4.50 3.73 -24.52
C THR A 382 -3.25 4.61 -24.61
N VAL A 383 -3.33 5.72 -25.36
CA VAL A 383 -2.25 6.72 -25.50
C VAL A 383 -2.16 7.58 -24.24
N TRP A 384 -0.94 7.71 -23.70
CA TRP A 384 -0.60 8.69 -22.66
C TRP A 384 0.19 9.88 -23.22
N LYS A 385 1.17 9.62 -24.12
CA LYS A 385 2.02 10.65 -24.73
C LYS A 385 1.94 10.60 -26.26
N PRO A 386 1.02 11.36 -26.88
CA PRO A 386 0.83 11.37 -28.34
C PRO A 386 2.08 11.75 -29.13
N ASP A 387 2.91 12.66 -28.61
CA ASP A 387 4.10 13.20 -29.30
C ASP A 387 5.15 12.14 -29.69
N LEU A 388 5.10 10.96 -29.07
CA LEU A 388 5.98 9.81 -29.39
C LEU A 388 5.44 8.95 -30.55
N ILE A 389 4.16 9.10 -30.92
CA ILE A 389 3.47 8.31 -31.95
C ILE A 389 3.28 9.18 -33.19
N THR A 390 4.34 9.31 -34.00
CA THR A 390 4.43 10.34 -35.04
C THR A 390 3.69 10.02 -36.34
N ASP A 391 3.20 8.79 -36.53
CA ASP A 391 2.53 8.38 -37.78
C ASP A 391 1.05 8.80 -37.86
N HIS A 392 0.42 9.15 -36.73
CA HIS A 392 -1.00 9.49 -36.65
C HIS A 392 -1.26 10.49 -35.51
N ASN A 393 -2.07 11.52 -35.77
CA ASN A 393 -2.34 12.60 -34.81
C ASN A 393 -3.32 12.14 -33.70
N PHE A 394 -2.78 11.55 -32.64
CA PHE A 394 -3.52 11.09 -31.46
C PHE A 394 -3.73 12.18 -30.40
N THR A 395 -4.67 11.92 -29.50
CA THR A 395 -4.84 12.63 -28.22
C THR A 395 -4.69 11.66 -27.05
N ILE A 396 -4.45 12.19 -25.83
CA ILE A 396 -4.45 11.36 -24.60
C ILE A 396 -5.81 10.67 -24.50
N GLY A 397 -5.83 9.37 -24.20
CA GLY A 397 -7.08 8.60 -24.14
C GLY A 397 -7.59 8.02 -25.45
N ASP A 398 -6.98 8.34 -26.60
CA ASP A 398 -7.20 7.55 -27.81
C ASP A 398 -6.63 6.13 -27.65
N GLN A 399 -7.21 5.17 -28.36
CA GLN A 399 -6.66 3.82 -28.45
C GLN A 399 -5.90 3.60 -29.77
N PHE A 400 -4.76 2.91 -29.68
CA PHE A 400 -3.85 2.57 -30.77
C PHE A 400 -3.42 1.10 -30.70
N VAL A 401 -2.80 0.58 -31.76
CA VAL A 401 -2.17 -0.76 -31.79
C VAL A 401 -0.65 -0.66 -31.96
N LEU A 402 0.10 -1.70 -31.58
CA LEU A 402 1.56 -1.68 -31.76
C LEU A 402 1.98 -1.78 -33.23
N THR A 403 1.33 -2.65 -34.02
CA THR A 403 1.64 -2.87 -35.44
C THR A 403 0.36 -2.83 -36.29
N PRO A 404 -0.08 -1.64 -36.76
CA PRO A 404 -1.27 -1.52 -37.58
C PRO A 404 -1.11 -2.22 -38.93
N ASN A 405 -2.18 -2.85 -39.41
CA ASN A 405 -2.22 -3.59 -40.66
C ASN A 405 -3.61 -3.52 -41.32
N ALA A 406 -3.73 -4.00 -42.56
CA ALA A 406 -4.95 -3.94 -43.36
C ALA A 406 -6.18 -4.65 -42.77
N THR A 407 -6.01 -5.53 -41.77
CA THR A 407 -7.11 -6.24 -41.08
C THR A 407 -7.43 -5.69 -39.69
N PHE A 408 -6.45 -5.03 -39.06
CA PHE A 408 -6.58 -4.42 -37.74
C PHE A 408 -5.62 -3.23 -37.60
N ALA A 409 -6.19 -2.04 -37.41
CA ALA A 409 -5.47 -0.78 -37.16
C ALA A 409 -6.23 0.04 -36.09
N ASP A 410 -5.71 1.20 -35.69
CA ASP A 410 -6.16 1.97 -34.52
C ASP A 410 -7.68 2.26 -34.51
N ALA A 411 -8.26 2.58 -35.68
CA ALA A 411 -9.70 2.82 -35.82
C ALA A 411 -10.56 1.60 -35.44
N ALA A 412 -10.02 0.37 -35.51
CA ALA A 412 -10.73 -0.83 -35.06
C ALA A 412 -10.79 -0.94 -33.53
N CYS A 413 -9.83 -0.38 -32.79
CA CYS A 413 -9.89 -0.33 -31.32
C CYS A 413 -11.12 0.45 -30.87
N LYS A 414 -11.32 1.65 -31.42
CA LYS A 414 -12.46 2.55 -31.14
C LYS A 414 -13.86 1.94 -31.40
N THR A 415 -13.94 0.77 -32.03
CA THR A 415 -15.20 0.06 -32.31
C THR A 415 -15.28 -1.37 -31.74
N LYS A 416 -14.16 -1.93 -31.27
CA LYS A 416 -14.08 -3.31 -30.76
C LYS A 416 -13.70 -3.39 -29.29
N SER A 417 -12.93 -2.42 -28.80
CA SER A 417 -12.49 -2.32 -27.41
C SER A 417 -13.36 -1.32 -26.64
N VAL A 418 -13.50 -1.55 -25.33
CA VAL A 418 -13.99 -0.56 -24.38
C VAL A 418 -12.84 0.37 -24.04
N ALA A 419 -13.00 1.66 -24.31
CA ALA A 419 -12.05 2.66 -23.85
C ALA A 419 -12.18 2.92 -22.34
N ALA A 420 -11.02 3.11 -21.70
CA ALA A 420 -10.88 3.52 -20.31
C ALA A 420 -11.66 4.82 -19.98
N LYS A 421 -11.84 5.09 -18.69
CA LYS A 421 -12.52 6.32 -18.22
C LYS A 421 -11.55 7.41 -17.80
N LEU A 422 -10.32 7.04 -17.43
CA LEU A 422 -9.19 7.94 -17.29
C LEU A 422 -7.91 7.19 -17.69
N ALA A 423 -7.00 7.89 -18.35
CA ALA A 423 -5.64 7.46 -18.63
C ALA A 423 -4.75 7.92 -17.47
N LEU A 424 -3.87 7.05 -17.01
CA LEU A 424 -2.93 7.27 -15.92
C LEU A 424 -1.51 7.26 -16.50
N GLN A 425 -0.57 7.93 -15.84
CA GLN A 425 0.83 7.99 -16.30
C GLN A 425 1.40 6.59 -16.52
N ALA A 426 1.96 6.36 -17.71
CA ALA A 426 2.63 5.11 -18.07
C ALA A 426 3.61 4.66 -16.97
N HIS A 427 3.56 3.37 -16.63
CA HIS A 427 4.39 2.70 -15.61
C HIS A 427 4.17 3.18 -14.17
N SER A 428 3.02 3.78 -13.85
CA SER A 428 2.66 4.10 -12.46
C SER A 428 2.40 2.85 -11.62
N ALA A 429 2.00 1.76 -12.26
CA ALA A 429 1.72 0.44 -11.69
C ALA A 429 0.65 0.50 -10.57
N PRO A 430 -0.64 0.72 -10.91
CA PRO A 430 -1.68 0.89 -9.90
C PRO A 430 -2.15 -0.47 -9.32
N LEU A 431 -2.12 -0.63 -7.99
CA LEU A 431 -2.35 -1.94 -7.35
C LEU A 431 -3.60 -2.08 -6.48
N ASP A 432 -4.15 -1.00 -5.93
CA ASP A 432 -5.42 -1.01 -5.19
C ASP A 432 -6.11 0.35 -5.26
N ALA A 433 -7.42 0.35 -5.04
CA ALA A 433 -8.23 1.56 -5.10
C ALA A 433 -9.40 1.53 -4.09
N VAL A 434 -9.77 2.70 -3.58
CA VAL A 434 -10.91 2.87 -2.66
C VAL A 434 -11.57 4.24 -2.81
N PHE A 435 -12.90 4.28 -2.90
CA PHE A 435 -13.66 5.52 -2.94
C PHE A 435 -13.76 6.18 -1.56
N ASP A 436 -13.77 7.51 -1.51
CA ASP A 436 -14.21 8.23 -0.31
C ASP A 436 -15.67 7.88 0.03
N LYS A 437 -16.07 8.07 1.28
CA LYS A 437 -17.41 7.76 1.81
C LYS A 437 -18.57 8.37 1.01
N ASN A 438 -18.34 9.46 0.27
CA ASN A 438 -19.35 10.14 -0.53
C ASN A 438 -19.25 9.82 -2.03
N PHE A 439 -18.30 8.98 -2.46
CA PHE A 439 -18.03 8.61 -3.86
C PHE A 439 -17.74 9.82 -4.77
N THR A 440 -17.16 10.88 -4.20
CA THR A 440 -16.71 12.11 -4.84
C THR A 440 -15.22 12.09 -5.20
N SER A 441 -14.47 11.08 -4.77
CA SER A 441 -13.07 10.84 -5.11
C SER A 441 -12.70 9.37 -4.96
N LEU A 442 -11.89 8.88 -5.89
CA LEU A 442 -11.25 7.56 -5.83
C LEU A 442 -9.78 7.75 -5.48
N TYR A 443 -9.31 7.10 -4.42
CA TYR A 443 -7.89 7.05 -4.08
C TYR A 443 -7.26 5.80 -4.70
N VAL A 444 -6.09 5.94 -5.33
CA VAL A 444 -5.39 4.87 -6.05
C VAL A 444 -3.92 4.82 -5.62
N THR A 445 -3.40 3.62 -5.35
CA THR A 445 -1.99 3.37 -5.01
C THR A 445 -1.17 3.13 -6.27
N PHE A 446 -0.16 3.96 -6.53
CA PHE A 446 0.80 3.81 -7.64
C PHE A 446 2.11 3.22 -7.10
N HIS A 447 2.34 1.93 -7.35
CA HIS A 447 3.44 1.14 -6.77
C HIS A 447 4.83 1.59 -7.22
N GLY A 448 4.91 2.26 -8.36
CA GLY A 448 6.13 2.85 -8.90
C GLY A 448 6.79 2.00 -9.99
N SER A 449 7.23 2.68 -11.04
CA SER A 449 7.80 2.08 -12.26
C SER A 449 9.05 1.28 -12.00
N TRP A 450 9.17 0.13 -12.66
CA TRP A 450 10.45 -0.51 -12.94
C TRP A 450 10.95 -0.21 -14.36
N ASN A 451 10.03 0.05 -15.29
CA ASN A 451 10.27 0.16 -16.74
C ASN A 451 10.17 1.60 -17.26
N ARG A 452 10.82 2.55 -16.57
CA ARG A 452 10.85 3.95 -17.00
C ARG A 452 12.10 4.65 -16.47
N ASN A 453 12.69 5.52 -17.28
CA ASN A 453 13.78 6.39 -16.88
C ASN A 453 13.49 7.85 -17.31
N PRO A 454 13.36 8.82 -16.38
CA PRO A 454 13.34 8.65 -14.93
C PRO A 454 12.12 7.85 -14.43
N SER A 455 12.19 7.32 -13.22
CA SER A 455 11.07 6.60 -12.59
C SER A 455 9.85 7.49 -12.33
N THR A 456 8.69 6.86 -12.14
CA THR A 456 7.40 7.50 -11.83
C THR A 456 6.55 6.62 -10.92
N GLY A 457 5.38 7.10 -10.48
CA GLY A 457 4.56 6.44 -9.47
C GLY A 457 5.11 6.68 -8.05
N PHE A 458 5.28 5.62 -7.25
CA PHE A 458 5.77 5.69 -5.85
C PHE A 458 4.93 6.64 -4.97
N LYS A 459 3.60 6.59 -5.12
CA LYS A 459 2.67 7.58 -4.57
C LYS A 459 1.25 7.07 -4.41
N VAL A 460 0.42 7.80 -3.69
CA VAL A 460 -1.04 7.66 -3.71
C VAL A 460 -1.63 8.92 -4.34
N VAL A 461 -2.57 8.72 -5.26
CA VAL A 461 -3.26 9.80 -5.98
C VAL A 461 -4.75 9.81 -5.66
N GLN A 462 -5.38 10.97 -5.85
CA GLN A 462 -6.82 11.17 -5.75
C GLN A 462 -7.37 11.54 -7.13
N VAL A 463 -8.21 10.68 -7.71
CA VAL A 463 -9.02 10.95 -8.90
C VAL A 463 -10.34 11.59 -8.45
N PRO A 464 -10.66 12.85 -8.81
CA PRO A 464 -11.95 13.45 -8.45
C PRO A 464 -13.09 12.82 -9.26
N PHE A 465 -14.19 12.46 -8.60
CA PHE A 465 -15.36 11.80 -9.19
C PHE A 465 -16.64 12.65 -9.09
N LYS A 466 -17.57 12.40 -10.02
CA LYS A 466 -18.93 12.94 -10.05
C LYS A 466 -19.93 11.80 -10.25
N LYS A 467 -21.20 12.07 -9.91
CA LYS A 467 -22.36 11.29 -10.34
C LYS A 467 -23.29 12.19 -11.12
N ASP A 468 -23.77 11.71 -12.26
CA ASP A 468 -24.82 12.36 -13.06
C ASP A 468 -25.83 11.30 -13.56
N ALA A 469 -26.69 11.67 -14.52
CA ALA A 469 -27.74 10.79 -15.03
C ALA A 469 -27.21 9.53 -15.76
N SER A 470 -25.94 9.51 -16.16
CA SER A 470 -25.27 8.35 -16.76
C SER A 470 -24.51 7.49 -15.75
N GLY A 471 -24.51 7.85 -14.46
CA GLY A 471 -23.85 7.12 -13.38
C GLY A 471 -22.62 7.85 -12.82
N PHE A 472 -21.69 7.10 -12.25
CA PHE A 472 -20.41 7.63 -11.75
C PHE A 472 -19.39 7.81 -12.88
N SER A 473 -18.56 8.85 -12.77
CA SER A 473 -17.43 9.08 -13.68
C SER A 473 -16.36 9.99 -13.05
N PRO A 474 -15.09 9.91 -13.49
CA PRO A 474 -14.09 10.95 -13.23
C PRO A 474 -14.59 12.34 -13.66
N LYS A 475 -14.15 13.40 -12.97
CA LYS A 475 -14.52 14.78 -13.31
C LYS A 475 -13.80 15.29 -14.57
N SER A 476 -12.53 14.95 -14.74
CA SER A 476 -11.81 15.15 -15.99
C SER A 476 -12.22 14.07 -16.99
N ALA A 477 -12.44 14.46 -18.24
CA ALA A 477 -12.60 13.50 -19.33
C ALA A 477 -11.22 12.91 -19.69
N ILE A 478 -11.20 11.69 -20.23
CA ILE A 478 -9.95 10.99 -20.58
C ILE A 478 -9.06 11.78 -21.56
N ALA A 479 -9.68 12.53 -22.49
CA ALA A 479 -8.98 13.35 -23.47
C ALA A 479 -8.80 14.80 -22.98
N GLN A 480 -7.73 15.06 -22.23
CA GLN A 480 -7.30 16.42 -21.86
C GLN A 480 -5.77 16.57 -21.88
N SER A 481 -5.26 17.50 -22.68
CA SER A 481 -3.83 17.85 -22.74
C SER A 481 -3.32 18.64 -21.53
N ASN A 482 -4.21 19.16 -20.69
CA ASN A 482 -3.91 20.21 -19.70
C ASN A 482 -4.09 19.76 -18.24
N SER A 483 -4.54 18.52 -17.98
CA SER A 483 -4.54 17.92 -16.64
C SER A 483 -4.48 16.40 -16.72
N THR A 484 -3.81 15.77 -15.76
CA THR A 484 -3.72 14.30 -15.64
C THR A 484 -5.01 13.64 -15.15
N GLY A 485 -6.01 14.44 -14.74
CA GLY A 485 -7.26 13.94 -14.15
C GLY A 485 -7.18 13.47 -12.69
N TYR A 486 -5.99 13.52 -12.08
CA TYR A 486 -5.76 13.17 -10.67
C TYR A 486 -4.78 14.14 -10.00
N THR A 487 -4.74 14.13 -8.66
CA THR A 487 -3.79 14.91 -7.85
C THR A 487 -3.07 14.01 -6.86
N ASP A 488 -1.76 14.17 -6.72
CA ASP A 488 -0.96 13.47 -5.71
C ASP A 488 -1.40 13.85 -4.28
N ILE A 489 -1.47 12.89 -3.36
CA ILE A 489 -1.83 13.13 -1.94
C ILE A 489 -0.79 12.60 -0.94
N LEU A 490 0.10 11.71 -1.39
CA LEU A 490 1.25 11.20 -0.65
C LEU A 490 2.26 10.70 -1.69
N TRP A 491 3.50 11.16 -1.66
CA TRP A 491 4.54 10.77 -2.62
C TRP A 491 5.92 10.76 -1.95
N ASN A 492 6.87 10.07 -2.56
CA ASN A 492 8.28 10.12 -2.16
C ASN A 492 8.96 11.36 -2.79
N PRO A 493 9.84 12.09 -2.09
CA PRO A 493 10.69 13.09 -2.73
C PRO A 493 11.63 12.43 -3.74
N GLU A 494 12.04 13.18 -4.77
CA GLU A 494 12.98 12.71 -5.82
C GLU A 494 12.54 11.36 -6.44
N VAL A 495 11.31 11.30 -6.97
CA VAL A 495 10.71 10.07 -7.54
C VAL A 495 11.58 9.45 -8.63
N GLU A 496 12.32 10.28 -9.37
CA GLU A 496 13.34 9.92 -10.36
C GLU A 496 14.50 9.07 -9.84
N HIS A 497 14.69 8.99 -8.51
CA HIS A 497 15.67 8.16 -7.82
C HIS A 497 15.05 6.92 -7.14
N CYS A 498 13.72 6.75 -7.19
CA CYS A 498 13.03 5.60 -6.61
C CYS A 498 13.17 4.33 -7.46
N SER A 499 13.16 3.17 -6.80
CA SER A 499 13.39 1.85 -7.42
C SER A 499 12.64 0.73 -6.67
N THR A 500 12.77 -0.53 -7.08
CA THR A 500 12.07 -1.65 -6.42
C THR A 500 12.50 -1.91 -4.96
N THR A 501 13.62 -1.34 -4.52
CA THR A 501 14.19 -1.47 -3.17
C THR A 501 14.46 -0.12 -2.48
N GLN A 502 14.10 1.00 -3.10
CA GLN A 502 14.32 2.36 -2.59
C GLN A 502 13.04 3.17 -2.79
N CYS A 503 12.65 3.95 -1.78
CA CYS A 503 11.34 4.59 -1.62
C CYS A 503 10.21 3.65 -1.14
N PHE A 504 9.18 4.28 -0.56
CA PHE A 504 7.91 3.66 -0.21
C PHE A 504 7.14 3.28 -1.49
N ARG A 505 6.70 2.02 -1.57
CA ARG A 505 6.00 1.45 -2.75
C ARG A 505 4.57 1.04 -2.37
N PRO A 506 3.53 1.89 -2.56
CA PRO A 506 2.19 1.61 -2.05
C PRO A 506 1.51 0.48 -2.83
N VAL A 507 0.98 -0.51 -2.10
CA VAL A 507 0.27 -1.68 -2.65
C VAL A 507 -1.23 -1.60 -2.36
N SER A 508 -1.67 -1.99 -1.17
CA SER A 508 -3.09 -2.07 -0.80
C SER A 508 -3.53 -0.82 -0.04
N ILE A 509 -4.81 -0.46 -0.15
CA ILE A 509 -5.41 0.68 0.56
C ILE A 509 -6.73 0.31 1.24
N ALA A 510 -6.74 0.39 2.58
CA ALA A 510 -7.95 0.27 3.39
C ALA A 510 -8.44 1.66 3.82
N LYS A 511 -9.74 1.83 4.07
CA LYS A 511 -10.24 2.93 4.91
C LYS A 511 -11.02 2.40 6.10
N ASP A 512 -10.90 3.10 7.23
CA ASP A 512 -11.84 2.97 8.35
C ASP A 512 -13.01 3.96 8.22
N ARG A 513 -13.94 3.94 9.19
CA ARG A 513 -15.13 4.82 9.20
C ARG A 513 -14.82 6.32 9.26
N PHE A 514 -13.61 6.68 9.66
CA PHE A 514 -13.14 8.05 9.83
C PHE A 514 -12.44 8.57 8.56
N GLU A 515 -12.44 7.77 7.48
CA GLU A 515 -11.72 8.03 6.23
C GLU A 515 -10.19 8.07 6.40
N ARG A 516 -9.65 7.46 7.48
CA ARG A 516 -8.21 7.23 7.61
C ARG A 516 -7.81 6.07 6.70
N MET A 517 -6.83 6.31 5.85
CA MET A 517 -6.30 5.37 4.86
C MET A 517 -5.12 4.58 5.45
N TYR A 518 -5.21 3.26 5.40
CA TYR A 518 -4.14 2.32 5.76
C TYR A 518 -3.51 1.84 4.46
N ILE A 519 -2.24 2.17 4.23
CA ILE A 519 -1.56 1.91 2.95
C ILE A 519 -0.34 1.02 3.21
N THR A 520 -0.28 -0.16 2.61
CA THR A 520 0.86 -1.07 2.76
C THR A 520 1.97 -0.77 1.76
N SER A 521 3.22 -1.09 2.13
CA SER A 521 4.31 -1.24 1.17
C SER A 521 5.02 -2.58 1.31
N ASP A 522 5.20 -3.27 0.20
CA ASP A 522 5.98 -4.50 0.08
C ASP A 522 7.44 -4.25 -0.33
N SER A 523 7.90 -2.99 -0.26
CA SER A 523 9.28 -2.59 -0.59
C SER A 523 10.28 -3.49 0.15
N GLY A 524 11.15 -4.14 -0.63
CA GLY A 524 11.86 -5.38 -0.22
C GLY A 524 12.88 -5.24 0.91
N MET A 525 13.04 -4.05 1.50
CA MET A 525 13.91 -3.80 2.65
C MET A 525 13.14 -3.65 3.98
N GLU A 526 11.91 -3.11 3.97
CA GLU A 526 11.29 -2.52 5.17
C GLU A 526 9.88 -3.03 5.49
N GLY A 527 9.05 -3.39 4.49
CA GLY A 527 7.76 -4.08 4.71
C GLY A 527 6.73 -3.29 5.54
N GLU A 528 6.41 -2.08 5.09
CA GLU A 528 5.74 -1.05 5.89
C GLU A 528 4.20 -1.06 5.85
N LEU A 529 3.60 -0.34 6.80
CA LEU A 529 2.25 0.21 6.69
C LEU A 529 2.22 1.66 7.15
N LEU A 530 1.65 2.54 6.33
CA LEU A 530 1.40 3.95 6.64
C LEU A 530 -0.07 4.20 6.99
N LEU A 531 -0.31 5.17 7.86
CA LEU A 531 -1.63 5.70 8.19
C LEU A 531 -1.74 7.15 7.72
N LEU A 532 -2.62 7.41 6.75
CA LEU A 532 -2.86 8.73 6.16
C LEU A 532 -4.29 9.18 6.46
N GLY A 533 -4.45 10.24 7.24
CA GLY A 533 -5.76 10.80 7.61
C GLY A 533 -5.82 12.31 7.41
N ARG A 534 -7.03 12.84 7.27
CA ARG A 534 -7.28 14.27 7.41
C ARG A 534 -7.29 14.62 8.91
N ALA A 535 -6.75 15.79 9.26
CA ALA A 535 -6.70 16.31 10.62
C ALA A 535 -8.07 16.81 11.12
#